data_AF-A0A0C1U2K6-F1
#
_entry.id   AF-A0A0C1U2K6-F1
#
_cell.length_a   1.000
_cell.length_b   1.000
_cell.length_c   1.000
_cell.angle_alpha   90.00
_cell.angle_beta   90.00
_cell.angle_gamma   90.00
#
_symmetry.space_group_name_H-M   'P 1'
#
loop_
_entity.id
_entity.type
_entity.pdbx_description
1 polymer ?
#
loop_
_entity_poly.entity_id
_entity_poly.type
_entity_poly.pdbx_seq_one_letter_code
_entity_poly.pdbx_strand_id
1 'polypeptide(L)'
;MAMNSKGTFKEIGIREGEKLHEVIITKDDSRSTYEYENHYIIYPNFDWWNVSERFTEGGVLIEEGFEYNPSNNVKWLKVEELKELLNKLTFE
;
A
#
# COMPACT_ATOMS: atom_id res chain seq x y z
N MET A 1 -13.27 6.04 11.11
CA MET A 1 -12.29 6.57 12.09
C MET A 1 -12.52 5.91 13.44
N ALA A 2 -11.61 5.05 13.91
CA ALA A 2 -11.64 4.55 15.29
C ALA A 2 -11.03 5.61 16.22
N MET A 3 -11.71 6.74 16.34
CA MET A 3 -11.33 7.80 17.28
C MET A 3 -12.33 7.84 18.43
N ASN A 4 -11.87 8.32 19.58
CA ASN A 4 -12.73 8.56 20.74
C ASN A 4 -13.90 9.48 20.34
N SER A 5 -15.12 8.94 20.35
CA SER A 5 -16.33 9.65 19.95
C SER A 5 -16.69 10.81 20.89
N LYS A 6 -16.05 10.91 22.06
CA LYS A 6 -16.25 11.97 23.04
C LYS A 6 -15.14 13.02 23.05
N GLY A 7 -14.12 12.87 22.19
CA GLY A 7 -13.04 13.85 22.08
C GLY A 7 -13.47 15.11 21.32
N THR A 8 -12.85 16.25 21.63
CA THR A 8 -12.98 17.48 20.83
C THR A 8 -11.94 17.49 19.70
N PHE A 9 -12.35 17.84 18.49
CA PHE A 9 -11.47 17.90 17.32
C PHE A 9 -11.13 19.33 16.94
N LYS A 10 -9.87 19.57 16.59
CA LYS A 10 -9.39 20.81 15.99
C LYS A 10 -8.79 20.49 14.63
N GLU A 11 -9.28 21.15 13.58
CA GLU A 11 -8.71 21.07 12.25
C GLU A 11 -7.46 21.95 12.18
N ILE A 12 -6.33 21.35 11.84
CA ILE A 12 -5.01 22.03 11.77
C ILE A 12 -4.45 22.11 10.35
N GLY A 13 -5.13 21.51 9.37
CA GLY A 13 -4.68 21.42 7.98
C GLY A 13 -3.57 20.38 7.75
N ILE A 14 -3.03 20.39 6.52
CA ILE A 14 -1.92 19.53 6.08
C ILE A 14 -0.60 20.10 6.58
N ARG A 15 0.29 19.27 7.14
CA ARG A 15 1.62 19.71 7.60
C ARG A 15 2.64 19.69 6.45
N GLU A 16 3.74 20.43 6.64
CA GLU A 16 4.85 20.39 5.69
C GLU A 16 5.38 18.97 5.51
N GLY A 17 5.50 18.53 4.26
CA GLY A 17 5.98 17.20 3.90
C GLY A 17 4.92 16.08 3.93
N GLU A 18 3.68 16.35 4.34
CA GLU A 18 2.60 15.36 4.29
C GLU A 18 1.92 15.31 2.91
N LYS A 19 1.68 14.09 2.41
CA LYS A 19 0.88 13.85 1.22
C LYS A 19 -0.55 13.51 1.62
N LEU A 20 -1.52 13.87 0.76
CA LEU A 20 -2.93 13.51 0.96
C LEU A 20 -3.21 12.03 0.71
N HIS A 21 -2.51 11.45 -0.26
CA HIS A 21 -2.60 10.04 -0.60
C HIS A 21 -1.19 9.48 -0.74
N GLU A 22 -0.97 8.33 -0.12
CA GLU A 22 0.25 7.56 -0.32
C GLU A 22 0.11 6.71 -1.58
N VAL A 23 1.20 6.60 -2.32
CA VAL A 23 1.31 5.73 -3.50
C VAL A 23 2.27 4.60 -3.14
N ILE A 24 1.82 3.36 -3.29
CA ILE A 24 2.63 2.18 -2.94
C ILE A 24 3.37 1.63 -4.15
N ILE A 25 2.70 1.60 -5.31
CA ILE A 25 3.30 1.25 -6.60
C ILE A 25 3.03 2.42 -7.54
N THR A 26 4.10 3.02 -8.06
CA THR A 26 4.00 4.12 -9.02
C THR A 26 3.69 3.60 -10.43
N LYS A 27 3.21 4.49 -11.30
CA LYS A 27 2.96 4.16 -12.71
C LYS A 27 4.21 3.71 -13.45
N ASP A 28 5.36 4.28 -13.12
CA ASP A 28 6.64 3.91 -13.74
C ASP A 28 7.11 2.53 -13.29
N ASP A 29 6.92 2.21 -12.00
CA ASP A 29 7.26 0.90 -11.44
C ASP A 29 6.33 -0.22 -11.97
N SER A 30 5.14 0.13 -12.47
CA SER A 30 4.16 -0.85 -12.93
C SER A 30 4.70 -1.76 -14.04
N ARG A 31 5.65 -1.26 -14.85
CA ARG A 31 6.31 -1.99 -15.94
C ARG A 31 7.13 -3.20 -15.48
N SER A 32 7.61 -3.18 -14.24
CA SER A 32 8.39 -4.29 -13.66
C SER A 32 7.71 -4.88 -12.43
N THR A 33 6.42 -4.60 -12.22
CA THR A 33 5.68 -5.08 -11.06
C THR A 33 4.80 -6.27 -11.43
N TYR A 34 4.89 -7.33 -10.63
CA TYR A 34 4.10 -8.54 -10.79
C TYR A 34 3.19 -8.73 -9.57
N GLU A 35 1.94 -9.08 -9.83
CA GLU A 35 0.95 -9.45 -8.83
C GLU A 35 1.04 -10.95 -8.53
N TYR A 36 0.97 -11.27 -7.24
CA TYR A 36 0.85 -12.60 -6.67
C TYR A 36 -0.39 -12.65 -5.78
N GLU A 37 -0.76 -13.84 -5.32
CA GLU A 37 -1.98 -14.05 -4.53
C GLU A 37 -2.13 -13.09 -3.34
N ASN A 38 -1.02 -12.77 -2.64
CA ASN A 38 -1.04 -12.01 -1.39
C ASN A 38 -0.08 -10.81 -1.36
N HIS A 39 0.62 -10.52 -2.46
CA HIS A 39 1.61 -9.44 -2.51
C HIS A 39 1.96 -9.05 -3.94
N TYR A 40 2.71 -7.96 -4.09
CA TYR A 40 3.33 -7.55 -5.34
C TYR A 40 4.84 -7.61 -5.21
N ILE A 41 5.53 -7.88 -6.32
CA ILE A 41 7.00 -7.77 -6.43
C ILE A 41 7.31 -6.75 -7.52
N ILE A 42 8.02 -5.68 -7.15
CA ILE A 42 8.63 -4.74 -8.09
C ILE A 42 10.04 -5.23 -8.38
N TYR A 43 10.29 -5.74 -9.58
CA TYR A 43 11.62 -6.19 -9.96
C TYR A 43 12.51 -4.99 -10.33
N PRO A 44 13.80 -5.03 -9.97
CA PRO A 44 14.75 -3.99 -10.35
C PRO A 44 14.88 -3.86 -11.87
N ASN A 45 14.84 -2.63 -12.38
CA ASN A 45 15.07 -2.32 -13.77
C ASN A 45 16.51 -1.83 -13.99
N PHE A 46 17.48 -2.70 -13.71
CA PHE A 46 18.91 -2.42 -13.91
C PHE A 46 19.52 -3.41 -14.92
N ASP A 47 20.46 -2.93 -15.75
CA ASP A 47 21.10 -3.76 -16.78
C ASP A 47 21.81 -5.01 -16.24
N TRP A 48 22.27 -4.99 -14.99
CA TRP A 48 22.93 -6.12 -14.32
C TRP A 48 21.95 -7.10 -13.66
N TRP A 49 20.66 -6.78 -13.63
CA TRP A 49 19.63 -7.65 -13.07
C TRP A 49 19.01 -8.52 -14.16
N ASN A 50 19.30 -9.82 -14.12
CA ASN A 50 18.66 -10.77 -15.02
C ASN A 50 17.33 -11.25 -14.42
N VAL A 51 16.22 -10.68 -14.91
CA VAL A 51 14.88 -11.09 -14.48
C VAL A 51 14.64 -12.57 -14.75
N SER A 52 15.08 -13.12 -15.90
CA SER A 52 14.78 -14.52 -16.24
C SER A 52 15.41 -15.54 -15.29
N GLU A 53 16.53 -15.19 -14.64
CA GLU A 53 17.21 -16.05 -13.66
C GLU A 53 16.68 -15.88 -12.24
N ARG A 54 16.09 -14.72 -11.92
CA ARG A 54 15.70 -14.33 -10.56
C ARG A 54 14.20 -14.06 -10.40
N PHE A 55 13.41 -14.49 -11.38
CA PHE A 55 11.98 -14.36 -11.38
C PHE A 55 11.35 -15.38 -10.43
N THR A 56 10.46 -14.91 -9.56
CA THR A 56 9.61 -15.75 -8.74
C THR A 56 8.42 -16.22 -9.57
N GLU A 57 8.30 -17.53 -9.77
CA GLU A 57 7.19 -18.14 -10.53
C GLU A 57 5.81 -17.81 -9.96
N GLY A 58 4.79 -17.79 -10.82
CA GLY A 58 3.40 -17.54 -10.44
C GLY A 58 2.99 -16.07 -10.43
N GLY A 59 3.90 -15.14 -10.73
CA GLY A 59 3.60 -13.72 -10.86
C GLY A 59 2.92 -13.38 -12.18
N VAL A 60 1.91 -12.51 -12.14
CA VAL A 60 1.24 -11.93 -13.32
C VAL A 60 1.65 -10.46 -13.46
N LEU A 61 2.15 -10.06 -14.63
CA LEU A 61 2.51 -8.66 -14.88
C LEU A 61 1.26 -7.78 -14.79
N ILE A 62 1.34 -6.70 -14.02
CA ILE A 62 0.23 -5.76 -13.87
C ILE A 62 0.09 -4.84 -15.10
N GLU A 63 -1.05 -4.16 -15.21
CA GLU A 63 -1.30 -3.23 -16.32
C GLU A 63 -0.27 -2.07 -16.34
N GLU A 64 0.20 -1.71 -17.54
CA GLU A 64 1.08 -0.54 -17.68
C GLU A 64 0.34 0.74 -17.26
N GLY A 65 0.96 1.54 -16.39
CA GLY A 65 0.33 2.72 -15.81
C GLY A 65 -0.61 2.43 -14.64
N PHE A 66 -0.70 1.18 -14.17
CA PHE A 66 -1.34 0.85 -12.90
C PHE A 66 -0.68 1.62 -11.76
N GLU A 67 -1.51 2.12 -10.84
CA GLU A 67 -1.05 2.79 -9.63
C GLU A 67 -1.76 2.16 -8.44
N TYR A 68 -1.00 1.63 -7.48
CA TYR A 68 -1.59 1.16 -6.23
C TYR A 68 -1.75 2.34 -5.29
N ASN A 69 -2.98 2.86 -5.23
CA ASN A 69 -3.34 3.96 -4.34
C ASN A 69 -4.58 3.62 -3.49
N PRO A 70 -4.75 4.26 -2.32
CA PRO A 70 -5.90 4.04 -1.44
C PRO A 70 -7.25 4.33 -2.10
N SER A 71 -7.28 5.12 -3.17
CA SER A 71 -8.51 5.46 -3.87
C SER A 71 -9.05 4.34 -4.77
N ASN A 72 -8.24 3.38 -5.21
CA ASN A 72 -8.68 2.36 -6.18
C ASN A 72 -8.62 0.90 -5.67
N ASN A 73 -7.71 0.55 -4.75
CA ASN A 73 -7.40 -0.87 -4.51
C ASN A 73 -7.21 -1.27 -3.03
N VAL A 74 -7.77 -0.50 -2.09
CA VAL A 74 -7.62 -0.79 -0.66
C VAL A 74 -8.93 -1.27 -0.03
N LYS A 75 -8.86 -2.41 0.67
CA LYS A 75 -9.92 -2.82 1.60
C LYS A 75 -9.94 -1.84 2.77
N TRP A 76 -10.96 -0.99 2.83
CA TRP A 76 -11.18 -0.09 3.95
C TRP A 76 -11.64 -0.85 5.19
N LEU A 77 -10.91 -0.67 6.30
CA LEU A 77 -11.30 -1.22 7.59
C LEU A 77 -12.47 -0.43 8.17
N LYS A 78 -13.50 -1.15 8.64
CA LYS A 78 -14.55 -0.58 9.48
C LYS A 78 -13.98 -0.23 10.86
N VAL A 79 -14.73 0.59 11.60
CA VAL A 79 -14.34 1.02 12.94
C VAL A 79 -14.17 -0.18 13.88
N GLU A 80 -15.01 -1.20 13.72
CA GLU A 80 -15.00 -2.43 14.50
C GLU A 80 -13.78 -3.28 14.19
N GLU A 81 -13.47 -3.51 12.90
CA GLU A 81 -12.28 -4.25 12.46
C GLU A 81 -11.00 -3.58 12.97
N LEU A 82 -10.94 -2.24 12.95
CA LEU A 82 -9.81 -1.50 13.48
C LEU A 82 -9.67 -1.63 15.00
N LYS A 83 -10.79 -1.61 15.76
CA LYS A 83 -10.77 -1.84 17.21
C LYS A 83 -10.28 -3.25 17.56
N GLU A 84 -10.70 -4.26 16.81
CA GLU A 84 -10.25 -5.63 17.01
C GLU A 84 -8.75 -5.78 16.77
N LEU A 85 -8.22 -5.15 15.72
CA LEU A 85 -6.77 -5.13 15.46
C LEU A 85 -6.00 -4.42 16.57
N LEU A 86 -6.50 -3.27 17.04
CA LEU A 86 -5.88 -2.54 18.16
C LEU A 86 -5.84 -3.38 19.45
N ASN A 87 -6.89 -4.14 19.76
CA ASN A 87 -6.92 -5.02 20.94
C ASN A 87 -5.94 -6.20 20.85
N LYS A 88 -5.51 -6.59 19.64
CA LYS A 88 -4.50 -7.64 19.44
C LYS A 88 -3.07 -7.13 19.61
N LEU A 89 -2.86 -5.80 19.51
CA LEU A 89 -1.56 -5.21 19.78
C LEU A 89 -1.32 -5.23 21.29
N THR A 90 -0.40 -6.08 21.74
CA THR A 90 0.08 -6.05 23.11
C THR A 90 1.15 -4.97 23.19
N PHE A 91 0.90 -3.93 23.97
CA PHE A 91 1.90 -2.92 24.28
C PHE A 91 2.45 -3.26 25.67
N GLU A 92 3.73 -3.64 25.74
CA GLU A 92 4.47 -3.74 27.00
C GLU A 92 4.82 -2.36 27.56
#